data_AF-G0AHE1-F1
#
_entry.id   AF-G0AHE1-F1
#
_cell.length_a   1.000
_cell.length_b   1.000
_cell.length_c   1.000
_cell.angle_alpha   90.00
_cell.angle_beta   90.00
_cell.angle_gamma   90.00
#
_symmetry.space_group_name_H-M   'P 1'
#
loop_
_entity.id
_entity.type
_entity.pdbx_description
1 polymer ?
#
loop_
_entity_poly.entity_id
_entity_poly.type
_entity_poly.pdbx_seq_one_letter_code
_entity_poly.pdbx_strand_id
1 'polypeptide(L)'
;MQKAGFALIYCIYVQYISAAMSDYQKKPFPQVIQFQPAGVARKGRGATSNMQGRFEVAQREEFDDGWAAEDELDEPAALRTIVTEEQAKSILSRNASPDLPFNVSLNPYRGCEHGCIYCFARPTHSYLGLSPGLDFESRIFAKVNAPELLQRELARPSYVAESIALGINTDAYQPCERGLLLTRRILQVLHDCEHPLALITKSSLIERDIDLLAAMAAKRQAVAAVTIATLDATIARTLEPRAATPARRLRTIRTLAEAGIPVSVSVAPMIPFITEPDMERVIEAAAEAGAVRAGYTVLRLPWEVNPLFKNWLQAHFPERANRVMNRIREMRGGADYDADFATRMRGEGVWADLLRQRFEKAVLRFGMTHGGSFGTLDTSRFKRPYVQPEKDRLSGQMGLF
;
A
#
# COMPACT_ATOMS: atom_id res chain seq x y z
N MET A 1 -53.08 5.06 37.82
CA MET A 1 -52.13 3.92 37.70
C MET A 1 -52.26 3.44 36.25
N GLN A 2 -51.28 3.37 35.36
CA GLN A 2 -49.83 3.37 35.39
C GLN A 2 -49.35 4.06 34.09
N LYS A 3 -48.60 5.16 34.20
CA LYS A 3 -47.70 5.69 33.15
C LYS A 3 -46.35 5.94 33.82
N ALA A 4 -45.55 4.90 33.96
CA ALA A 4 -44.14 4.95 34.34
C ALA A 4 -43.55 3.56 34.04
N GLY A 5 -42.74 3.43 33.01
CA GLY A 5 -42.15 2.12 32.66
C GLY A 5 -41.21 2.07 31.46
N PHE A 6 -41.16 3.08 30.60
CA PHE A 6 -40.32 3.03 29.39
C PHE A 6 -39.06 3.90 29.42
N ALA A 7 -38.88 4.79 30.40
CA ALA A 7 -37.71 5.68 30.48
C ALA A 7 -36.49 5.07 31.19
N LEU A 8 -36.67 4.02 32.01
CA LEU A 8 -35.57 3.47 32.82
C LEU A 8 -34.70 2.44 32.06
N ILE A 9 -35.23 1.79 31.02
CA ILE A 9 -34.51 0.73 30.28
C ILE A 9 -33.49 1.32 29.30
N TYR A 10 -33.75 2.50 28.74
CA TYR A 10 -32.82 3.15 27.79
C TYR A 10 -31.58 3.76 28.47
N CYS A 11 -31.69 4.22 29.72
CA CYS A 11 -30.56 4.81 30.43
C CYS A 11 -29.54 3.75 30.90
N ILE A 12 -30.01 2.56 31.28
CA ILE A 12 -29.13 1.45 31.71
C ILE A 12 -28.34 0.86 30.53
N TYR A 13 -28.93 0.83 29.33
CA TYR A 13 -28.28 0.28 28.13
C TYR A 13 -27.14 1.17 27.60
N VAL A 14 -27.29 2.51 27.69
CA VAL A 14 -26.26 3.45 27.23
C VAL A 14 -25.07 3.51 28.20
N GLN A 15 -25.31 3.38 29.52
CA GLN A 15 -24.22 3.30 30.50
C GLN A 15 -23.46 1.97 30.44
N TYR A 16 -24.12 0.85 30.15
CA TYR A 16 -23.45 -0.45 30.00
C TYR A 16 -22.58 -0.52 28.73
N ILE A 17 -22.97 0.11 27.62
CA ILE A 17 -22.12 0.17 26.42
C ILE A 17 -20.92 1.12 26.64
N SER A 18 -21.10 2.25 27.32
CA SER A 18 -19.99 3.16 27.62
C SER A 18 -18.98 2.56 28.62
N ALA A 19 -19.44 1.79 29.61
CA ALA A 19 -18.56 1.09 30.55
C ALA A 19 -17.89 -0.14 29.91
N ALA A 20 -18.62 -0.90 29.08
CA ALA A 20 -18.07 -2.05 28.36
C ALA A 20 -17.05 -1.65 27.27
N MET A 21 -17.17 -0.47 26.66
CA MET A 21 -16.15 0.05 25.73
C MET A 21 -14.90 0.61 26.45
N SER A 22 -15.05 1.08 27.69
CA SER A 22 -13.94 1.48 28.56
C SER A 22 -13.11 0.28 29.03
N ASP A 23 -13.77 -0.85 29.35
CA ASP A 23 -13.09 -2.07 29.80
C ASP A 23 -12.62 -2.99 28.66
N TYR A 24 -13.16 -2.85 27.44
CA TYR A 24 -12.64 -3.55 26.25
C TYR A 24 -11.22 -3.12 25.84
N GLN A 25 -10.74 -1.98 26.34
CA GLN A 25 -9.37 -1.50 26.13
C GLN A 25 -8.35 -2.04 27.13
N LYS A 26 -8.76 -2.81 28.16
CA LYS A 26 -7.87 -3.19 29.28
C LYS A 26 -7.59 -4.68 29.44
N LYS A 27 -8.12 -5.56 28.58
CA LYS A 27 -7.75 -6.97 28.58
C LYS A 27 -6.97 -7.32 27.32
N PRO A 28 -5.68 -7.70 27.41
CA PRO A 28 -5.00 -8.27 26.26
C PRO A 28 -5.69 -9.60 25.96
N PHE A 29 -6.47 -9.66 24.88
CA PHE A 29 -6.65 -10.94 24.20
C PHE A 29 -5.24 -11.47 23.96
N PRO A 30 -4.93 -12.73 24.28
CA PRO A 30 -3.61 -13.27 24.00
C PRO A 30 -3.41 -13.16 22.48
N GLN A 31 -2.62 -12.18 22.07
CA GLN A 31 -2.27 -11.88 20.69
C GLN A 31 -1.29 -12.95 20.24
N VAL A 32 -1.76 -14.19 20.12
CA VAL A 32 -0.93 -15.28 19.64
C VAL A 32 -0.90 -15.15 18.12
N ILE A 33 -0.03 -14.27 17.62
CA ILE A 33 0.45 -14.39 16.24
C ILE A 33 1.24 -15.69 16.21
N GLN A 34 0.58 -16.79 15.85
CA GLN A 34 1.24 -18.08 15.76
C GLN A 34 2.22 -18.04 14.60
N PHE A 35 3.50 -18.23 14.94
CA PHE A 35 4.56 -18.35 13.97
C PHE A 35 4.40 -19.68 13.26
N GLN A 36 3.93 -19.65 12.01
CA GLN A 36 4.05 -20.82 11.14
C GLN A 36 5.49 -20.93 10.63
N PRO A 37 6.08 -22.15 10.62
CA PRO A 37 7.39 -22.36 10.04
C PRO A 37 7.44 -21.86 8.58
N ALA A 38 8.64 -21.50 8.13
CA ALA A 38 8.83 -21.06 6.76
C ALA A 38 8.36 -22.17 5.80
N GLY A 39 7.33 -21.89 5.01
CA GLY A 39 6.95 -22.77 3.90
C GLY A 39 7.93 -22.63 2.74
N VAL A 40 7.74 -23.46 1.71
CA VAL A 40 8.59 -23.46 0.53
C VAL A 40 8.37 -22.18 -0.28
N ALA A 41 9.45 -21.49 -0.66
CA ALA A 41 9.38 -20.32 -1.52
C ALA A 41 8.74 -20.68 -2.86
N ARG A 42 7.66 -19.97 -3.23
CA ARG A 42 6.92 -20.21 -4.48
C ARG A 42 7.34 -19.19 -5.53
N LYS A 43 7.62 -19.65 -6.75
CA LYS A 43 7.95 -18.75 -7.87
C LYS A 43 6.83 -17.74 -8.09
N GLY A 44 7.18 -16.46 -8.19
CA GLY A 44 6.21 -15.39 -8.41
C GLY A 44 5.43 -14.95 -7.15
N ARG A 45 5.82 -15.43 -5.97
CA ARG A 45 5.17 -15.13 -4.68
C ARG A 45 6.19 -14.65 -3.67
N GLY A 46 5.81 -13.67 -2.86
CA GLY A 46 6.73 -13.06 -1.90
C GLY A 46 6.58 -13.64 -0.50
N ALA A 47 5.34 -13.97 -0.11
CA ALA A 47 5.10 -14.74 1.11
C ALA A 47 5.52 -16.21 0.92
N THR A 48 6.21 -16.76 1.91
CA THR A 48 6.57 -18.19 1.95
C THR A 48 5.58 -19.02 2.75
N SER A 49 4.58 -18.40 3.38
CA SER A 49 3.52 -19.08 4.13
C SER A 49 2.16 -18.40 3.92
N ASN A 50 1.08 -19.12 4.24
CA ASN A 50 -0.28 -18.59 4.26
C ASN A 50 -0.81 -18.48 5.70
N MET A 51 -0.05 -17.79 6.55
CA MET A 51 -0.33 -17.73 7.98
C MET A 51 -1.72 -17.16 8.29
N GLN A 52 -2.35 -17.68 9.33
CA GLN A 52 -3.66 -17.23 9.75
C GLN A 52 -3.65 -15.75 10.19
N GLY A 53 -4.70 -15.02 9.82
CA GLY A 53 -4.89 -13.63 10.22
C GLY A 53 -5.28 -13.51 11.69
N ARG A 54 -4.85 -12.42 12.34
CA ARG A 54 -5.02 -12.16 13.79
C ARG A 54 -6.45 -12.14 14.35
N PHE A 55 -7.49 -12.09 13.51
CA PHE A 55 -8.89 -12.04 13.95
C PHE A 55 -9.63 -13.38 13.77
N GLU A 56 -8.96 -14.37 13.22
CA GLU A 56 -9.53 -15.70 13.05
C GLU A 56 -9.49 -16.48 14.36
N VAL A 57 -10.60 -17.18 14.66
CA VAL A 57 -10.77 -17.92 15.91
C VAL A 57 -10.56 -19.43 15.70
N ALA A 58 -10.76 -19.92 14.48
CA ALA A 58 -10.65 -21.34 14.14
C ALA A 58 -9.41 -21.59 13.28
N GLN A 59 -8.43 -22.33 13.79
CA GLN A 59 -7.23 -22.69 13.04
C GLN A 59 -7.54 -23.75 11.98
N ARG A 60 -6.98 -23.56 10.78
CA ARG A 60 -7.01 -24.54 9.70
C ARG A 60 -5.59 -25.02 9.45
N GLU A 61 -5.42 -26.33 9.40
CA GLU A 61 -4.16 -26.98 9.09
C GLU A 61 -4.38 -27.89 7.89
N GLU A 62 -3.51 -27.77 6.89
CA GLU A 62 -3.44 -28.74 5.80
C GLU A 62 -2.70 -29.96 6.33
N PHE A 63 -3.31 -31.14 6.24
CA PHE A 63 -2.68 -32.40 6.57
C PHE A 63 -2.91 -33.36 5.40
N ASP A 64 -1.93 -34.23 5.17
CA ASP A 64 -2.09 -35.34 4.23
C ASP A 64 -3.08 -36.34 4.83
N ASP A 65 -4.23 -36.48 4.19
CA ASP A 65 -5.28 -37.41 4.60
C ASP A 65 -5.05 -38.83 4.07
N GLY A 66 -3.97 -39.05 3.30
CA GLY A 66 -3.61 -40.32 2.69
C GLY A 66 -4.35 -40.64 1.39
N TRP A 67 -5.15 -39.71 0.86
CA TRP A 67 -5.95 -39.88 -0.36
C TRP A 67 -5.39 -39.08 -1.55
N ALA A 68 -4.07 -39.07 -1.73
CA ALA A 68 -3.47 -38.54 -2.95
C ALA A 68 -3.87 -39.43 -4.14
N ALA A 69 -4.51 -38.86 -5.17
CA ALA A 69 -4.67 -39.56 -6.43
C ALA A 69 -3.27 -39.84 -7.01
N GLU A 70 -3.02 -41.03 -7.55
CA GLU A 70 -1.71 -41.40 -8.13
C GLU A 70 -1.27 -40.43 -9.26
N ASP A 71 -2.21 -39.67 -9.82
CA ASP A 71 -2.01 -38.62 -10.83
C ASP A 71 -1.69 -37.21 -10.25
N GLU A 72 -1.71 -37.01 -8.93
CA GLU A 72 -1.39 -35.73 -8.23
C GLU A 72 0.07 -35.62 -7.77
N LEU A 73 0.93 -36.56 -8.16
CA LEU A 73 2.38 -36.54 -7.89
C LEU A 73 3.16 -35.52 -8.74
N ASP A 74 2.48 -34.82 -9.66
CA ASP A 74 3.04 -33.72 -10.44
C ASP A 74 3.02 -32.40 -9.65
N GLU A 75 3.97 -31.50 -9.94
CA GLU A 75 4.23 -30.24 -9.22
C GLU A 75 2.95 -29.53 -8.72
N PRO A 76 2.93 -29.04 -7.46
CA PRO A 76 1.74 -28.39 -6.90
C PRO A 76 1.26 -27.27 -7.81
N ALA A 77 -0.03 -27.32 -8.18
CA ALA A 77 -0.64 -26.40 -9.12
C ALA A 77 -0.27 -24.95 -8.78
N ALA A 78 0.21 -24.20 -9.78
CA ALA A 78 0.64 -22.82 -9.60
C ALA A 78 -0.49 -21.99 -8.96
N LEU A 79 -0.23 -21.38 -7.80
CA LEU A 79 -1.20 -20.56 -7.08
C LEU A 79 -1.69 -19.42 -7.99
N ARG A 80 -2.93 -19.51 -8.46
CA ARG A 80 -3.54 -18.50 -9.33
C ARG A 80 -4.02 -17.30 -8.52
N THR A 81 -3.88 -16.11 -9.08
CA THR A 81 -4.52 -14.92 -8.51
C THR A 81 -5.99 -14.86 -8.94
N ILE A 82 -6.87 -14.66 -7.97
CA ILE A 82 -8.31 -14.43 -8.15
C ILE A 82 -8.58 -12.96 -7.87
N VAL A 83 -9.28 -12.30 -8.78
CA VAL A 83 -9.74 -10.92 -8.62
C VAL A 83 -11.25 -10.93 -8.48
N THR A 84 -11.75 -10.48 -7.33
CA THR A 84 -13.17 -10.36 -7.02
C THR A 84 -13.61 -8.91 -7.20
N GLU A 85 -14.70 -8.68 -7.92
CA GLU A 85 -15.30 -7.35 -8.00
C GLU A 85 -15.98 -6.97 -6.68
N GLU A 86 -15.71 -5.75 -6.20
CA GLU A 86 -16.26 -5.19 -4.97
C GLU A 86 -17.06 -3.92 -5.30
N GLN A 87 -18.29 -3.84 -4.78
CA GLN A 87 -19.05 -2.59 -4.73
C GLN A 87 -18.73 -1.87 -3.42
N ALA A 88 -17.83 -0.88 -3.49
CA ALA A 88 -17.40 -0.15 -2.31
C ALA A 88 -18.48 0.85 -1.85
N LYS A 89 -18.49 1.17 -0.55
CA LYS A 89 -19.34 2.22 0.03
C LYS A 89 -18.69 3.60 -0.02
N SER A 90 -17.37 3.66 0.02
CA SER A 90 -16.55 4.86 -0.07
C SER A 90 -15.22 4.54 -0.72
N ILE A 91 -14.56 5.56 -1.30
CA ILE A 91 -13.30 5.38 -2.02
C ILE A 91 -12.13 6.19 -1.44
N LEU A 92 -12.42 7.34 -0.81
CA LEU A 92 -11.42 8.15 -0.11
C LEU A 92 -11.27 7.69 1.34
N SER A 93 -10.01 7.54 1.77
CA SER A 93 -9.64 7.22 3.16
C SER A 93 -8.83 8.38 3.74
N ARG A 94 -9.13 8.77 4.97
CA ARG A 94 -8.46 9.88 5.67
C ARG A 94 -7.56 9.35 6.78
N ASN A 95 -6.46 10.05 7.04
CA ASN A 95 -5.53 9.75 8.11
C ASN A 95 -5.06 11.04 8.79
N ALA A 96 -4.58 10.92 10.03
CA ALA A 96 -4.03 12.01 10.84
C ALA A 96 -2.57 11.77 11.20
N SER A 97 -1.82 11.03 10.36
CA SER A 97 -0.43 10.68 10.65
C SER A 97 0.48 11.88 10.36
N PRO A 98 1.22 12.41 11.35
CA PRO A 98 2.02 13.62 11.18
C PRO A 98 3.28 13.40 10.31
N ASP A 99 3.67 12.15 10.09
CA ASP A 99 4.85 11.76 9.31
C ASP A 99 4.55 11.51 7.82
N LEU A 100 3.29 11.64 7.38
CA LEU A 100 2.88 11.48 5.98
C LEU A 100 2.64 12.84 5.32
N PRO A 101 3.08 13.04 4.06
CA PRO A 101 2.88 14.31 3.35
C PRO A 101 1.48 14.46 2.73
N PHE A 102 0.49 13.71 3.21
CA PHE A 102 -0.89 13.70 2.71
C PHE A 102 -1.87 13.23 3.78
N ASN A 103 -3.10 13.75 3.74
CA ASN A 103 -4.17 13.34 4.66
C ASN A 103 -5.19 12.40 4.00
N VAL A 104 -5.31 12.45 2.67
CA VAL A 104 -6.29 11.66 1.90
C VAL A 104 -5.57 10.67 1.00
N SER A 105 -6.06 9.44 0.97
CA SER A 105 -5.61 8.42 0.04
C SER A 105 -6.76 7.75 -0.69
N LEU A 106 -6.47 7.25 -1.88
CA LEU A 106 -7.37 6.49 -2.72
C LEU A 106 -6.69 5.19 -3.13
N ASN A 107 -7.34 4.06 -2.88
CA ASN A 107 -6.84 2.74 -3.26
C ASN A 107 -7.94 1.99 -4.03
N PRO A 108 -7.77 1.78 -5.36
CA PRO A 108 -8.76 1.08 -6.19
C PRO A 108 -8.90 -0.40 -5.83
N TYR A 109 -7.90 -0.96 -5.14
CA TYR A 109 -7.81 -2.38 -4.87
C TYR A 109 -7.60 -2.68 -3.38
N ARG A 110 -7.99 -3.87 -2.95
CA ARG A 110 -7.49 -4.51 -1.71
C ARG A 110 -6.66 -5.73 -2.07
N GLY A 111 -5.53 -5.90 -1.40
CA GLY A 111 -4.50 -6.84 -1.81
C GLY A 111 -3.63 -6.28 -2.93
N CYS A 112 -2.43 -6.85 -3.09
CA CYS A 112 -1.48 -6.39 -4.10
C CYS A 112 -0.73 -7.56 -4.73
N GLU A 113 -0.91 -7.76 -6.03
CA GLU A 113 -0.27 -8.82 -6.81
C GLU A 113 1.25 -8.68 -6.88
N HIS A 114 1.82 -7.50 -6.62
CA HIS A 114 3.28 -7.33 -6.54
C HIS A 114 3.92 -8.25 -5.51
N GLY A 115 3.16 -8.67 -4.47
CA GLY A 115 3.61 -9.66 -3.51
C GLY A 115 4.79 -9.20 -2.66
N CYS A 116 4.98 -7.89 -2.45
CA CYS A 116 6.11 -7.38 -1.67
C CYS A 116 6.05 -7.94 -0.24
N ILE A 117 7.04 -8.72 0.18
CA ILE A 117 7.01 -9.40 1.50
C ILE A 117 6.96 -8.41 2.67
N TYR A 118 7.60 -7.26 2.51
CA TYR A 118 7.69 -6.19 3.49
C TYR A 118 6.46 -5.24 3.51
N CYS A 119 5.41 -5.55 2.74
CA CYS A 119 4.30 -4.63 2.54
C CYS A 119 3.50 -4.42 3.84
N PHE A 120 3.46 -3.17 4.33
CA PHE A 120 2.72 -2.80 5.52
C PHE A 120 1.19 -2.99 5.39
N ALA A 121 0.68 -3.18 4.17
CA ALA A 121 -0.73 -3.39 3.89
C ALA A 121 -1.17 -4.85 4.03
N ARG A 122 -0.24 -5.81 4.15
CA ARG A 122 -0.56 -7.23 4.36
C ARG A 122 -1.56 -7.48 5.50
N PRO A 123 -1.43 -6.84 6.68
CA PRO A 123 -2.38 -6.99 7.79
C PRO A 123 -3.83 -6.56 7.48
N THR A 124 -4.07 -5.87 6.35
CA THR A 124 -5.44 -5.50 5.96
C THR A 124 -6.29 -6.70 5.57
N HIS A 125 -5.67 -7.78 5.08
CA HIS A 125 -6.37 -9.03 4.74
C HIS A 125 -6.92 -9.77 5.96
N SER A 126 -6.30 -9.60 7.13
CA SER A 126 -6.85 -10.15 8.38
C SER A 126 -8.27 -9.64 8.66
N TYR A 127 -8.62 -8.40 8.27
CA TYR A 127 -9.98 -7.87 8.44
C TYR A 127 -11.01 -8.48 7.46
N LEU A 128 -10.55 -9.19 6.43
CA LEU A 128 -11.38 -9.88 5.44
C LEU A 128 -11.51 -11.37 5.75
N GLY A 129 -10.96 -11.84 6.88
CA GLY A 129 -10.82 -13.25 7.20
C GLY A 129 -9.89 -14.01 6.24
N LEU A 130 -8.91 -13.30 5.69
CA LEU A 130 -7.91 -13.85 4.76
C LEU A 130 -6.51 -13.73 5.33
N SER A 131 -5.60 -14.59 4.88
CA SER A 131 -4.20 -14.54 5.29
C SER A 131 -3.49 -13.25 4.82
N PRO A 132 -2.71 -12.59 5.69
CA PRO A 132 -1.73 -11.57 5.29
C PRO A 132 -0.56 -12.10 4.44
N GLY A 133 -0.42 -13.44 4.36
CA GLY A 133 0.59 -14.15 3.59
C GLY A 133 0.22 -14.26 2.11
N LEU A 134 -0.02 -15.49 1.63
CA LEU A 134 -0.29 -15.74 0.21
C LEU A 134 -1.65 -15.20 -0.24
N ASP A 135 -2.68 -15.15 0.62
CA ASP A 135 -3.98 -14.59 0.23
C ASP A 135 -3.88 -13.10 -0.10
N PHE A 136 -3.03 -12.32 0.58
CA PHE A 136 -2.83 -10.89 0.27
C PHE A 136 -2.43 -10.62 -1.18
N GLU A 137 -1.65 -11.52 -1.78
CA GLU A 137 -1.11 -11.39 -3.14
C GLU A 137 -1.81 -12.28 -4.18
N SER A 138 -2.76 -13.11 -3.75
CA SER A 138 -3.53 -14.01 -4.61
C SER A 138 -5.04 -13.79 -4.56
N ARG A 139 -5.58 -13.12 -3.54
CA ARG A 139 -7.01 -12.78 -3.38
C ARG A 139 -7.17 -11.27 -3.40
N ILE A 140 -7.45 -10.73 -4.58
CA ILE A 140 -7.54 -9.29 -4.83
C ILE A 140 -9.00 -8.87 -4.93
N PHE A 141 -9.34 -7.72 -4.36
CA PHE A 141 -10.66 -7.12 -4.52
C PHE A 141 -10.54 -5.83 -5.31
N ALA A 142 -11.26 -5.73 -6.43
CA ALA A 142 -11.28 -4.56 -7.30
C ALA A 142 -12.54 -3.74 -7.04
N LYS A 143 -12.39 -2.49 -6.59
CA LYS A 143 -13.52 -1.59 -6.32
C LYS A 143 -14.04 -1.01 -7.63
N VAL A 144 -14.88 -1.75 -8.34
CA VAL A 144 -15.28 -1.44 -9.72
C VAL A 144 -16.07 -0.14 -9.87
N ASN A 145 -16.72 0.30 -8.80
CA ASN A 145 -17.46 1.56 -8.71
C ASN A 145 -16.61 2.75 -8.19
N ALA A 146 -15.28 2.60 -8.11
CA ALA A 146 -14.39 3.63 -7.58
C ALA A 146 -14.48 4.99 -8.32
N PRO A 147 -14.53 5.05 -9.67
CA PRO A 147 -14.67 6.33 -10.38
C PRO A 147 -15.97 7.06 -10.03
N GLU A 148 -17.09 6.34 -9.96
CA GLU A 148 -18.41 6.90 -9.65
C GLU A 148 -18.49 7.40 -8.21
N LEU A 149 -17.94 6.64 -7.26
CA LEU A 149 -17.83 7.06 -5.86
C LEU A 149 -16.97 8.32 -5.72
N LEU A 150 -15.86 8.38 -6.47
CA LEU A 150 -14.98 9.54 -6.44
C LEU A 150 -15.72 10.78 -6.97
N GLN A 151 -16.37 10.67 -8.13
CA GLN A 151 -17.14 11.77 -8.71
C GLN A 151 -18.22 12.28 -7.76
N ARG A 152 -18.96 11.36 -7.11
CA ARG A 152 -19.98 11.69 -6.09
C ARG A 152 -19.38 12.42 -4.89
N GLU A 153 -18.23 11.98 -4.39
CA GLU A 153 -17.56 12.60 -3.24
C GLU A 153 -17.05 14.01 -3.58
N LEU A 154 -16.42 14.18 -4.76
CA LEU A 154 -15.94 15.48 -5.24
C LEU A 154 -17.09 16.48 -5.50
N ALA A 155 -18.28 15.98 -5.85
CA ALA A 155 -19.47 16.80 -6.11
C ALA A 155 -20.10 17.40 -4.83
N ARG A 156 -19.69 16.96 -3.63
CA ARG A 156 -20.29 17.44 -2.39
C ARG A 156 -20.04 18.95 -2.20
N PRO A 157 -21.05 19.74 -1.80
CA PRO A 157 -20.87 21.17 -1.54
C PRO A 157 -19.79 21.46 -0.48
N SER A 158 -19.66 20.55 0.50
CA SER A 158 -18.67 20.62 1.58
C SER A 158 -17.27 20.12 1.18
N TYR A 159 -17.08 19.60 -0.03
CA TYR A 159 -15.78 19.08 -0.45
C TYR A 159 -14.79 20.23 -0.68
N VAL A 160 -13.60 20.09 -0.08
CA VAL A 160 -12.46 20.98 -0.24
C VAL A 160 -11.34 20.18 -0.87
N ALA A 161 -10.81 20.67 -2.00
CA ALA A 161 -9.74 20.00 -2.72
C ALA A 161 -8.45 20.01 -1.91
N GLU A 162 -7.83 18.84 -1.81
CA GLU A 162 -6.51 18.60 -1.24
C GLU A 162 -5.86 17.45 -2.02
N SER A 163 -4.53 17.35 -2.03
CA SER A 163 -3.84 16.29 -2.77
C SER A 163 -4.29 14.89 -2.35
N ILE A 164 -4.75 14.08 -3.32
CA ILE A 164 -5.08 12.67 -3.09
C ILE A 164 -3.86 11.81 -3.39
N ALA A 165 -3.43 11.03 -2.39
CA ALA A 165 -2.38 10.04 -2.58
C ALA A 165 -2.96 8.72 -3.12
N LEU A 166 -2.67 8.42 -4.39
CA LEU A 166 -3.21 7.28 -5.12
C LEU A 166 -2.25 6.08 -5.05
N GLY A 167 -2.78 4.93 -4.64
CA GLY A 167 -2.05 3.65 -4.65
C GLY A 167 -1.06 3.47 -3.50
N ILE A 168 -1.31 4.10 -2.34
CA ILE A 168 -0.40 4.09 -1.19
C ILE A 168 -0.42 2.76 -0.43
N ASN A 169 -1.61 2.18 -0.24
CA ASN A 169 -1.77 0.94 0.52
C ASN A 169 -1.61 -0.28 -0.40
N THR A 170 -2.17 -0.20 -1.59
CA THR A 170 -2.07 -1.21 -2.65
C THR A 170 -1.74 -0.50 -3.96
N ASP A 171 -0.92 -1.12 -4.80
CA ASP A 171 -0.46 -0.46 -6.02
C ASP A 171 -1.64 -0.32 -7.01
N ALA A 172 -1.91 0.91 -7.44
CA ALA A 172 -2.96 1.20 -8.40
C ALA A 172 -2.68 0.58 -9.79
N TYR A 173 -1.40 0.30 -10.09
CA TYR A 173 -0.93 -0.25 -11.36
C TYR A 173 -0.45 -1.70 -11.27
N GLN A 174 -0.95 -2.45 -10.28
CA GLN A 174 -0.70 -3.90 -10.18
C GLN A 174 -1.21 -4.67 -11.42
N PRO A 175 -0.71 -5.88 -11.72
CA PRO A 175 -1.04 -6.62 -12.94
C PRO A 175 -2.51 -6.63 -13.41
N CYS A 176 -3.50 -6.81 -12.53
CA CYS A 176 -4.92 -6.82 -12.87
C CYS A 176 -5.44 -5.49 -13.44
N GLU A 177 -4.79 -4.35 -13.12
CA GLU A 177 -5.12 -3.03 -13.67
C GLU A 177 -4.97 -2.98 -15.20
N ARG A 178 -4.20 -3.88 -15.80
CA ARG A 178 -4.04 -3.94 -17.26
C ARG A 178 -5.39 -4.12 -17.98
N GLY A 179 -6.26 -4.97 -17.43
CA GLY A 179 -7.58 -5.24 -18.00
C GLY A 179 -8.69 -4.38 -17.39
N LEU A 180 -8.58 -4.02 -16.11
CA LEU A 180 -9.67 -3.34 -15.39
C LEU A 180 -9.75 -1.84 -15.65
N LEU A 181 -8.62 -1.19 -15.98
CA LEU A 181 -8.56 0.25 -16.26
C LEU A 181 -9.17 1.16 -15.19
N LEU A 182 -9.29 0.68 -13.93
CA LEU A 182 -9.91 1.45 -12.85
C LEU A 182 -9.09 2.70 -12.53
N THR A 183 -7.76 2.57 -12.52
CA THR A 183 -6.86 3.69 -12.28
C THR A 183 -6.97 4.72 -13.38
N ARG A 184 -7.03 4.31 -14.64
CA ARG A 184 -7.24 5.25 -15.76
C ARG A 184 -8.56 6.02 -15.62
N ARG A 185 -9.65 5.32 -15.27
CA ARG A 185 -10.97 5.96 -15.06
C ARG A 185 -10.97 6.93 -13.86
N ILE A 186 -10.28 6.58 -12.77
CA ILE A 186 -10.05 7.47 -11.63
C ILE A 186 -9.25 8.72 -12.05
N LEU A 187 -8.18 8.53 -12.82
CA LEU A 187 -7.36 9.62 -13.34
C LEU A 187 -8.17 10.54 -14.25
N GLN A 188 -9.06 10.00 -15.08
CA GLN A 188 -9.95 10.81 -15.91
C GLN A 188 -10.84 11.72 -15.06
N VAL A 189 -11.47 11.17 -14.01
CA VAL A 189 -12.31 11.98 -13.09
C VAL A 189 -11.50 13.10 -12.46
N LEU A 190 -10.28 12.82 -11.98
CA LEU A 190 -9.42 13.82 -11.36
C LEU A 190 -8.92 14.86 -12.37
N HIS A 191 -8.59 14.43 -13.59
CA HIS A 191 -8.19 15.30 -14.69
C HIS A 191 -9.31 16.28 -15.06
N ASP A 192 -10.54 15.78 -15.26
CA ASP A 192 -11.71 16.58 -15.64
C ASP A 192 -12.10 17.59 -14.56
N CYS A 193 -11.90 17.20 -13.29
CA CYS A 193 -12.12 18.08 -12.14
C CYS A 193 -10.96 19.04 -11.87
N GLU A 194 -9.87 19.02 -12.67
CA GLU A 194 -8.62 19.74 -12.38
C GLU A 194 -8.22 19.57 -10.91
N HIS A 195 -8.22 18.32 -10.43
CA HIS A 195 -7.98 17.97 -9.04
C HIS A 195 -6.56 17.41 -8.86
N PRO A 196 -5.79 17.86 -7.85
CA PRO A 196 -4.42 17.38 -7.67
C PRO A 196 -4.35 15.94 -7.16
N LEU A 197 -3.32 15.23 -7.58
CA LEU A 197 -3.02 13.87 -7.11
C LEU A 197 -1.52 13.59 -7.10
N ALA A 198 -1.12 12.75 -6.16
CA ALA A 198 0.23 12.20 -6.08
C ALA A 198 0.16 10.68 -6.16
N LEU A 199 0.98 10.06 -7.01
CA LEU A 199 1.00 8.61 -7.16
C LEU A 199 2.28 8.02 -6.60
N ILE A 200 2.20 6.77 -6.13
CA ILE A 200 3.37 5.92 -5.95
C ILE A 200 3.14 4.56 -6.62
N THR A 201 4.14 4.03 -7.32
CA THR A 201 4.03 2.71 -7.95
C THR A 201 5.37 1.99 -8.07
N LYS A 202 5.31 0.69 -8.31
CA LYS A 202 6.41 -0.18 -8.75
C LYS A 202 6.22 -0.72 -10.17
N SER A 203 5.17 -0.28 -10.86
CA SER A 203 4.76 -0.80 -12.16
C SER A 203 5.07 0.18 -13.27
N SER A 204 5.42 -0.34 -14.45
CA SER A 204 5.56 0.47 -15.65
C SER A 204 4.22 0.79 -16.32
N LEU A 205 3.11 0.23 -15.84
CA LEU A 205 1.79 0.44 -16.43
C LEU A 205 1.31 1.89 -16.30
N ILE A 206 1.89 2.68 -15.38
CA ILE A 206 1.70 4.12 -15.28
C ILE A 206 1.97 4.87 -16.59
N GLU A 207 2.86 4.35 -17.45
CA GLU A 207 3.18 4.97 -18.74
C GLU A 207 1.99 5.04 -19.69
N ARG A 208 1.00 4.13 -19.53
CA ARG A 208 -0.25 4.14 -20.31
C ARG A 208 -1.03 5.43 -20.14
N ASP A 209 -0.96 6.03 -18.95
CA ASP A 209 -1.80 7.15 -18.55
C ASP A 209 -1.01 8.49 -18.54
N ILE A 210 0.14 8.53 -19.24
CA ILE A 210 0.94 9.75 -19.43
C ILE A 210 0.14 10.87 -20.08
N ASP A 211 -0.78 10.55 -21.00
CA ASP A 211 -1.65 11.52 -21.66
C ASP A 211 -2.43 12.37 -20.66
N LEU A 212 -2.96 11.75 -19.60
CA LEU A 212 -3.65 12.44 -18.51
C LEU A 212 -2.67 13.09 -17.53
N LEU A 213 -1.64 12.34 -17.12
CA LEU A 213 -0.71 12.77 -16.07
C LEU A 213 0.15 13.96 -16.50
N ALA A 214 0.62 14.01 -17.75
CA ALA A 214 1.42 15.12 -18.27
C ALA A 214 0.59 16.42 -18.31
N ALA A 215 -0.67 16.34 -18.76
CA ALA A 215 -1.57 17.48 -18.79
C ALA A 215 -1.88 18.00 -17.37
N MET A 216 -1.99 17.12 -16.38
CA MET A 216 -2.14 17.51 -14.97
C MET A 216 -0.84 18.07 -14.38
N ALA A 217 0.32 17.49 -14.71
CA ALA A 217 1.62 17.94 -14.26
C ALA A 217 1.96 19.35 -14.77
N ALA A 218 1.59 19.67 -16.02
CA ALA A 218 1.72 21.02 -16.59
C ALA A 218 0.94 22.10 -15.78
N LYS A 219 -0.11 21.69 -15.05
CA LYS A 219 -0.89 22.53 -14.14
C LYS A 219 -0.40 22.47 -12.69
N ARG A 220 0.71 21.76 -12.41
CA ARG A 220 1.23 21.42 -11.07
C ARG A 220 0.26 20.59 -10.23
N GLN A 221 -0.53 19.73 -10.88
CA GLN A 221 -1.56 18.91 -10.24
C GLN A 221 -1.24 17.41 -10.22
N ALA A 222 -0.16 16.97 -10.86
CA ALA A 222 0.27 15.57 -10.80
C ALA A 222 1.77 15.45 -10.55
N VAL A 223 2.12 14.54 -9.64
CA VAL A 223 3.49 14.08 -9.40
C VAL A 223 3.48 12.56 -9.23
N ALA A 224 4.56 11.91 -9.64
CA ALA A 224 4.70 10.47 -9.52
C ALA A 224 5.90 10.09 -8.65
N ALA A 225 5.78 9.01 -7.89
CA ALA A 225 6.88 8.37 -7.21
C ALA A 225 7.05 6.93 -7.72
N VAL A 226 8.28 6.55 -8.08
CA VAL A 226 8.61 5.18 -8.45
C VAL A 226 9.46 4.57 -7.36
N THR A 227 9.03 3.44 -6.79
CA THR A 227 9.80 2.77 -5.74
C THR A 227 10.88 1.88 -6.34
N ILE A 228 12.13 2.05 -5.93
CA ILE A 228 13.25 1.16 -6.27
C ILE A 228 13.99 0.82 -4.98
N ALA A 229 13.90 -0.44 -4.53
CA ALA A 229 14.58 -0.88 -3.31
C ALA A 229 16.07 -1.18 -3.54
N THR A 230 16.41 -1.74 -4.70
CA THR A 230 17.74 -2.23 -5.08
C THR A 230 17.83 -2.27 -6.60
N LEU A 231 19.05 -2.22 -7.15
CA LEU A 231 19.32 -2.46 -8.56
C LEU A 231 19.62 -3.95 -8.86
N ASP A 232 19.81 -4.77 -7.82
CA ASP A 232 19.99 -6.21 -7.94
C ASP A 232 18.67 -6.91 -8.29
N ALA A 233 18.59 -7.44 -9.51
CA ALA A 233 17.41 -8.14 -10.00
C ALA A 233 17.14 -9.48 -9.28
N THR A 234 18.16 -10.11 -8.71
CA THR A 234 18.02 -11.35 -7.93
C THR A 234 17.37 -11.05 -6.57
N ILE A 235 17.84 -10.01 -5.87
CA ILE A 235 17.18 -9.55 -4.64
C ILE A 235 15.75 -9.10 -4.94
N ALA A 236 15.55 -8.26 -5.95
CA ALA A 236 14.22 -7.75 -6.32
C ALA A 236 13.22 -8.89 -6.64
N ARG A 237 13.65 -9.95 -7.33
CA ARG A 237 12.79 -11.11 -7.65
C ARG A 237 12.32 -11.90 -6.44
N THR A 238 13.05 -11.87 -5.32
CA THR A 238 12.62 -12.53 -4.08
C THR A 238 11.78 -11.58 -3.23
N LEU A 239 12.11 -10.29 -3.21
CA LEU A 239 11.50 -9.30 -2.34
C LEU A 239 10.14 -8.78 -2.86
N GLU A 240 10.02 -8.62 -4.18
CA GLU A 240 8.87 -8.03 -4.89
C GLU A 240 8.64 -8.72 -6.26
N PRO A 241 8.32 -10.03 -6.25
CA PRO A 241 8.47 -10.94 -7.39
C PRO A 241 7.66 -10.60 -8.64
N ARG A 242 6.55 -9.88 -8.48
CA ARG A 242 5.66 -9.51 -9.59
C ARG A 242 5.63 -8.02 -9.88
N ALA A 243 6.47 -7.23 -9.20
CA ALA A 243 6.73 -5.85 -9.57
C ALA A 243 7.60 -5.76 -10.83
N ALA A 244 7.64 -4.59 -11.48
CA ALA A 244 8.55 -4.39 -12.60
C ALA A 244 10.01 -4.50 -12.15
N THR A 245 10.88 -5.00 -13.02
CA THR A 245 12.32 -5.11 -12.70
C THR A 245 12.92 -3.73 -12.39
N PRO A 246 14.00 -3.64 -11.59
CA PRO A 246 14.64 -2.35 -11.29
C PRO A 246 15.00 -1.55 -12.55
N ALA A 247 15.60 -2.20 -13.55
CA ALA A 247 15.92 -1.57 -14.83
C ALA A 247 14.67 -1.06 -15.58
N ARG A 248 13.54 -1.79 -15.50
CA ARG A 248 12.28 -1.34 -16.11
C ARG A 248 11.71 -0.11 -15.40
N ARG A 249 11.84 -0.04 -14.08
CA ARG A 249 11.44 1.11 -13.25
C ARG A 249 12.27 2.35 -13.53
N LEU A 250 13.59 2.21 -13.72
CA LEU A 250 14.44 3.32 -14.17
C LEU A 250 14.01 3.86 -15.54
N ARG A 251 13.66 2.99 -16.49
CA ARG A 251 13.07 3.42 -17.77
C ARG A 251 11.75 4.16 -17.58
N THR A 252 10.89 3.68 -16.68
CA THR A 252 9.63 4.37 -16.35
C THR A 252 9.89 5.76 -15.77
N ILE A 253 10.87 5.93 -14.89
CA ILE A 253 11.27 7.27 -14.40
C ILE A 253 11.64 8.17 -15.57
N ARG A 254 12.47 7.70 -16.49
CA ARG A 254 12.88 8.44 -17.69
C ARG A 254 11.70 8.84 -18.56
N THR A 255 10.84 7.90 -18.91
CA THR A 255 9.67 8.17 -19.76
C THR A 255 8.72 9.19 -19.12
N LEU A 256 8.48 9.10 -17.81
CA LEU A 256 7.65 10.07 -17.09
C LEU A 256 8.30 11.47 -17.04
N ALA A 257 9.61 11.53 -16.77
CA ALA A 257 10.36 12.79 -16.70
C ALA A 257 10.42 13.50 -18.06
N GLU A 258 10.66 12.74 -19.14
CA GLU A 258 10.64 13.24 -20.53
C GLU A 258 9.26 13.78 -20.94
N ALA A 259 8.18 13.24 -20.37
CA ALA A 259 6.81 13.75 -20.56
C ALA A 259 6.48 14.97 -19.69
N GLY A 260 7.45 15.51 -18.93
CA GLY A 260 7.26 16.68 -18.08
C GLY A 260 6.56 16.40 -16.74
N ILE A 261 6.43 15.13 -16.34
CA ILE A 261 5.85 14.75 -15.04
C ILE A 261 6.97 14.77 -13.99
N PRO A 262 6.88 15.55 -12.89
CA PRO A 262 7.88 15.51 -11.84
C PRO A 262 7.90 14.14 -11.16
N VAL A 263 9.04 13.47 -11.20
CA VAL A 263 9.23 12.13 -10.64
C VAL A 263 10.09 12.17 -9.38
N SER A 264 9.63 11.50 -8.33
CA SER A 264 10.43 11.17 -7.15
C SER A 264 10.82 9.69 -7.16
N VAL A 265 12.02 9.34 -6.68
CA VAL A 265 12.37 7.96 -6.36
C VAL A 265 12.10 7.68 -4.88
N SER A 266 11.41 6.57 -4.61
CA SER A 266 11.29 6.03 -3.24
C SER A 266 12.28 4.88 -3.07
N VAL A 267 13.35 5.12 -2.33
CA VAL A 267 14.39 4.13 -2.02
C VAL A 267 13.94 3.34 -0.79
N ALA A 268 13.05 2.38 -1.00
CA ALA A 268 12.39 1.68 0.10
C ALA A 268 12.02 0.22 -0.26
N PRO A 269 12.11 -0.71 0.72
CA PRO A 269 12.61 -0.51 2.07
C PRO A 269 14.15 -0.56 2.12
N MET A 270 14.75 0.21 3.02
CA MET A 270 16.14 0.02 3.42
C MET A 270 16.23 -1.11 4.43
N ILE A 271 16.78 -2.24 3.98
CA ILE A 271 16.99 -3.47 4.73
C ILE A 271 18.51 -3.63 4.90
N PRO A 272 19.04 -3.60 6.14
CA PRO A 272 20.47 -3.74 6.40
C PRO A 272 21.06 -4.95 5.68
N PHE A 273 22.23 -4.82 5.04
CA PHE A 273 22.95 -5.90 4.34
C PHE A 273 22.22 -6.57 3.16
N ILE A 274 21.05 -6.07 2.75
CA ILE A 274 20.28 -6.60 1.61
C ILE A 274 20.08 -5.49 0.58
N THR A 275 19.23 -4.50 0.86
CA THR A 275 18.93 -3.39 -0.07
C THR A 275 19.70 -2.13 0.28
N GLU A 276 20.07 -1.98 1.55
CA GLU A 276 20.80 -0.83 2.07
C GLU A 276 22.14 -0.52 1.37
N PRO A 277 22.96 -1.51 0.96
CA PRO A 277 24.22 -1.23 0.25
C PRO A 277 24.02 -0.55 -1.11
N ASP A 278 22.84 -0.66 -1.71
CA ASP A 278 22.52 -0.15 -3.04
C ASP A 278 21.99 1.29 -3.02
N MET A 279 21.81 1.91 -1.85
CA MET A 279 21.15 3.21 -1.68
C MET A 279 21.67 4.29 -2.64
N GLU A 280 22.98 4.56 -2.64
CA GLU A 280 23.58 5.61 -3.46
C GLU A 280 23.49 5.30 -4.94
N ARG A 281 23.67 4.03 -5.32
CA ARG A 281 23.56 3.58 -6.72
C ARG A 281 22.14 3.75 -7.25
N VAL A 282 21.14 3.47 -6.43
CA VAL A 282 19.73 3.71 -6.79
C VAL A 282 19.46 5.20 -6.97
N ILE A 283 19.97 6.05 -6.07
CA ILE A 283 19.79 7.51 -6.15
C ILE A 283 20.47 8.06 -7.40
N GLU A 284 21.71 7.68 -7.66
CA GLU A 284 22.47 8.04 -8.87
C GLU A 284 21.71 7.67 -10.13
N ALA A 285 21.34 6.39 -10.28
CA ALA A 285 20.65 5.91 -11.47
C ALA A 285 19.26 6.55 -11.65
N ALA A 286 18.56 6.86 -10.55
CA ALA A 286 17.28 7.56 -10.61
C ALA A 286 17.45 9.03 -11.03
N ALA A 287 18.48 9.72 -10.54
CA ALA A 287 18.82 11.08 -10.96
C ALA A 287 19.17 11.12 -12.46
N GLU A 288 19.99 10.18 -12.94
CA GLU A 288 20.32 10.03 -14.37
C GLU A 288 19.09 9.69 -15.24
N ALA A 289 18.08 9.06 -14.64
CA ALA A 289 16.79 8.82 -15.28
C ALA A 289 15.86 10.05 -15.24
N GLY A 290 16.23 11.14 -14.58
CA GLY A 290 15.43 12.37 -14.53
C GLY A 290 14.50 12.48 -13.31
N ALA A 291 14.69 11.65 -12.28
CA ALA A 291 14.05 11.91 -11.00
C ALA A 291 14.61 13.20 -10.38
N VAL A 292 13.73 14.07 -9.90
CA VAL A 292 14.09 15.37 -9.30
C VAL A 292 14.15 15.32 -7.76
N ARG A 293 13.61 14.24 -7.18
CA ARG A 293 13.38 14.10 -5.74
C ARG A 293 13.63 12.67 -5.28
N ALA A 294 14.09 12.52 -4.05
CA ALA A 294 14.28 11.21 -3.44
C ALA A 294 13.77 11.19 -2.00
N GLY A 295 13.27 10.04 -1.58
CA GLY A 295 13.03 9.72 -0.18
C GLY A 295 13.37 8.27 0.11
N TYR A 296 13.72 7.94 1.35
CA TYR A 296 13.94 6.56 1.77
C TYR A 296 13.05 6.21 2.97
N THR A 297 12.87 4.92 3.20
CA THR A 297 12.19 4.41 4.41
C THR A 297 12.89 3.14 4.85
N VAL A 298 13.24 3.08 6.14
CA VAL A 298 13.76 1.86 6.76
C VAL A 298 12.63 0.84 6.88
N LEU A 299 12.97 -0.45 6.72
CA LEU A 299 12.03 -1.54 6.87
C LEU A 299 11.15 -1.39 8.12
N ARG A 300 9.86 -1.66 7.93
CA ARG A 300 8.82 -1.67 8.96
C ARG A 300 8.22 -3.06 9.03
N LEU A 301 8.01 -3.56 10.25
CA LEU A 301 7.52 -4.91 10.51
C LEU A 301 6.28 -4.90 11.42
N PRO A 302 5.18 -4.20 11.02
CA PRO A 302 3.97 -4.20 11.83
C PRO A 302 3.28 -5.57 11.77
N TRP A 303 2.80 -6.05 12.93
CA TRP A 303 1.91 -7.22 13.03
C TRP A 303 2.44 -8.45 12.28
N GLU A 304 1.63 -9.06 11.40
CA GLU A 304 1.95 -10.27 10.63
C GLU A 304 3.09 -10.07 9.63
N VAL A 305 3.47 -8.82 9.30
CA VAL A 305 4.63 -8.55 8.43
C VAL A 305 5.92 -9.04 9.08
N ASN A 306 6.03 -8.96 10.41
CA ASN A 306 7.22 -9.41 11.15
C ASN A 306 7.52 -10.90 10.94
N PRO A 307 6.64 -11.85 11.31
CA PRO A 307 6.90 -13.27 11.11
C PRO A 307 7.04 -13.63 9.63
N LEU A 308 6.24 -13.03 8.73
CA LEU A 308 6.37 -13.26 7.28
C LEU A 308 7.75 -12.86 6.75
N PHE A 309 8.25 -11.69 7.16
CA PHE A 309 9.57 -11.22 6.74
C PHE A 309 10.71 -12.06 7.31
N LYS A 310 10.59 -12.53 8.57
CA LYS A 310 11.56 -13.46 9.15
C LYS A 310 11.59 -14.79 8.39
N ASN A 311 10.43 -15.33 8.00
CA ASN A 311 10.36 -16.55 7.17
C ASN A 311 11.03 -16.34 5.81
N TRP A 312 10.81 -15.18 5.19
CA TRP A 312 11.48 -14.82 3.94
C TRP A 312 13.00 -14.67 4.09
N LEU A 313 13.46 -14.05 5.18
CA LEU A 313 14.90 -13.97 5.48
C LEU A 313 15.52 -15.37 5.63
N GLN A 314 14.85 -16.29 6.32
CA GLN A 314 15.35 -17.66 6.46
C GLN A 314 15.37 -18.39 5.13
N ALA A 315 14.37 -18.18 4.27
CA ALA A 315 14.28 -18.85 2.97
C ALA A 315 15.32 -18.34 1.96
N HIS A 316 15.63 -17.04 1.97
CA HIS A 316 16.44 -16.41 0.92
C HIS A 316 17.80 -15.87 1.37
N PHE A 317 17.98 -15.58 2.67
CA PHE A 317 19.19 -15.01 3.24
C PHE A 317 19.52 -15.60 4.63
N PRO A 318 19.54 -16.95 4.80
CA PRO A 318 19.65 -17.59 6.12
C PRO A 318 20.89 -17.14 6.90
N GLU A 319 22.04 -17.02 6.22
CA GLU A 319 23.30 -16.57 6.82
C GLU A 319 23.27 -15.11 7.32
N ARG A 320 22.37 -14.29 6.77
CA ARG A 320 22.23 -12.86 7.14
C ARG A 320 21.05 -12.62 8.07
N ALA A 321 20.11 -13.56 8.19
CA ALA A 321 18.81 -13.35 8.84
C ALA A 321 18.94 -12.76 10.26
N ASN A 322 19.76 -13.37 11.11
CA ASN A 322 19.99 -12.89 12.48
C ASN A 322 20.65 -11.51 12.50
N ARG A 323 21.64 -11.28 11.64
CA ARG A 323 22.36 -10.02 11.55
C ARG A 323 21.45 -8.87 11.07
N VAL A 324 20.57 -9.13 10.11
CA VAL A 324 19.56 -8.17 9.63
C VAL A 324 18.62 -7.79 10.78
N MET A 325 18.01 -8.78 11.44
CA MET A 325 17.07 -8.54 12.53
C MET A 325 17.72 -7.81 13.72
N ASN A 326 18.97 -8.12 14.04
CA ASN A 326 19.70 -7.41 15.09
C ASN A 326 19.90 -5.92 14.77
N ARG A 327 20.20 -5.57 13.51
CA ARG A 327 20.27 -4.15 13.09
C ARG A 327 18.91 -3.47 13.04
N ILE A 328 17.85 -4.19 12.69
CA ILE A 328 16.49 -3.65 12.82
C ILE A 328 16.20 -3.34 14.29
N ARG A 329 16.47 -4.24 15.23
CA ARG A 329 16.25 -4.02 16.66
C ARG A 329 17.03 -2.84 17.22
N GLU A 330 18.29 -2.70 16.83
CA GLU A 330 19.12 -1.56 17.24
C GLU A 330 18.49 -0.23 16.83
N MET A 331 17.88 -0.16 15.63
CA MET A 331 17.20 1.04 15.16
C MET A 331 15.80 1.28 15.78
N ARG A 332 15.38 0.44 16.73
CA ARG A 332 14.01 0.35 17.28
C ARG A 332 14.01 0.13 18.80
N GLY A 333 15.03 0.61 19.51
CA GLY A 333 15.12 0.46 20.97
C GLY A 333 15.12 -1.01 21.46
N GLY A 334 15.56 -1.97 20.64
CA GLY A 334 15.58 -3.40 20.95
C GLY A 334 14.37 -4.20 20.47
N ALA A 335 13.29 -3.54 20.01
CA ALA A 335 12.10 -4.20 19.48
C ALA A 335 12.24 -4.53 17.99
N ASP A 336 11.48 -5.51 17.47
CA ASP A 336 11.46 -5.74 16.02
C ASP A 336 10.72 -4.64 15.24
N TYR A 337 9.84 -3.89 15.90
CA TYR A 337 9.09 -2.78 15.32
C TYR A 337 8.68 -1.77 16.39
N ASP A 338 8.75 -0.49 16.01
CA ASP A 338 8.26 0.65 16.77
C ASP A 338 7.24 1.41 15.90
N ALA A 339 6.09 1.74 16.48
CA ALA A 339 4.98 2.41 15.81
C ALA A 339 5.03 3.94 15.95
N ASP A 340 5.94 4.50 16.74
CA ASP A 340 6.09 5.94 16.93
C ASP A 340 6.29 6.66 15.58
N PHE A 341 5.46 7.67 15.32
CA PHE A 341 5.50 8.45 14.08
C PHE A 341 6.85 9.13 13.84
N ALA A 342 7.59 9.48 14.90
CA ALA A 342 8.89 10.14 14.79
C ALA A 342 9.97 9.20 14.24
N THR A 343 9.95 7.93 14.65
CA THR A 343 11.05 6.97 14.40
C THR A 343 10.66 5.89 13.39
N ARG A 344 9.38 5.50 13.26
CA ARG A 344 8.95 4.31 12.50
C ARG A 344 9.45 4.26 11.05
N MET A 345 9.62 5.40 10.38
CA MET A 345 10.09 5.47 8.99
C MET A 345 11.62 5.51 8.85
N ARG A 346 12.34 6.00 9.86
CA ARG A 346 13.78 6.32 9.79
C ARG A 346 14.67 5.48 10.70
N GLY A 347 14.14 5.06 11.83
CA GLY A 347 14.91 4.44 12.92
C GLY A 347 15.60 5.46 13.81
N GLU A 348 16.24 4.97 14.86
CA GLU A 348 17.10 5.74 15.78
C GLU A 348 18.49 5.10 15.93
N GLY A 349 19.41 5.80 16.59
CA GLY A 349 20.76 5.30 16.85
C GLY A 349 21.72 5.35 15.67
N VAL A 350 22.93 4.83 15.89
CA VAL A 350 24.09 5.03 15.01
C VAL A 350 23.85 4.51 13.59
N TRP A 351 23.20 3.36 13.44
CA TRP A 351 22.91 2.81 12.12
C TRP A 351 21.91 3.67 11.34
N ALA A 352 20.84 4.14 12.00
CA ALA A 352 19.86 5.03 11.36
C ALA A 352 20.50 6.37 10.95
N ASP A 353 21.38 6.91 11.79
CA ASP A 353 22.14 8.12 11.47
C ASP A 353 23.10 7.92 10.30
N LEU A 354 23.76 6.77 10.20
CA LEU A 354 24.59 6.44 9.05
C LEU A 354 23.76 6.39 7.77
N LEU A 355 22.59 5.74 7.78
CA LEU A 355 21.67 5.71 6.63
C LEU A 355 21.25 7.12 6.21
N ARG A 356 20.87 7.95 7.18
CA ARG A 356 20.45 9.33 6.95
C ARG A 356 21.58 10.13 6.30
N GLN A 357 22.79 10.06 6.85
CA GLN A 357 23.95 10.79 6.32
C GLN A 357 24.34 10.32 4.91
N ARG A 358 24.31 9.01 4.65
CA ARG A 358 24.56 8.44 3.32
C ARG A 358 23.53 8.95 2.32
N PHE A 359 22.26 8.90 2.69
CA PHE A 359 21.16 9.39 1.87
C PHE A 359 21.27 10.88 1.56
N GLU A 360 21.43 11.73 2.59
CA GLU A 360 21.52 13.19 2.45
C GLU A 360 22.70 13.59 1.54
N LYS A 361 23.87 12.95 1.73
CA LYS A 361 25.04 13.20 0.89
C LYS A 361 24.83 12.77 -0.55
N ALA A 362 24.18 11.63 -0.79
CA ALA A 362 23.88 11.18 -2.15
C ALA A 362 22.87 12.10 -2.85
N VAL A 363 21.79 12.47 -2.18
CA VAL A 363 20.78 13.42 -2.70
C VAL A 363 21.42 14.75 -3.07
N LEU A 364 22.27 15.29 -2.18
CA LEU A 364 23.00 16.53 -2.45
C LEU A 364 23.97 16.39 -3.63
N ARG A 365 24.75 15.29 -3.66
CA ARG A 365 25.74 15.02 -4.71
C ARG A 365 25.12 14.96 -6.10
N PHE A 366 23.92 14.40 -6.23
CA PHE A 366 23.24 14.22 -7.51
C PHE A 366 22.19 15.31 -7.80
N GLY A 367 22.20 16.42 -7.06
CA GLY A 367 21.34 17.58 -7.34
C GLY A 367 19.84 17.35 -7.14
N MET A 368 19.46 16.34 -6.36
CA MET A 368 18.07 16.02 -6.08
C MET A 368 17.56 16.79 -4.85
N THR A 369 16.24 16.97 -4.74
CA THR A 369 15.62 17.51 -3.53
C THR A 369 15.20 16.40 -2.56
N HIS A 370 15.36 16.62 -1.27
CA HIS A 370 14.91 15.71 -0.23
C HIS A 370 13.36 15.67 -0.11
N GLY A 371 12.79 14.47 0.00
CA GLY A 371 11.37 14.22 0.31
C GLY A 371 10.47 14.06 -0.92
N GLY A 372 9.17 13.85 -0.71
CA GLY A 372 8.12 13.84 -1.77
C GLY A 372 7.36 15.17 -1.89
N SER A 373 6.85 15.50 -3.09
CA SER A 373 6.13 16.75 -3.40
C SER A 373 4.60 16.63 -3.20
N PHE A 374 4.17 15.62 -2.45
CA PHE A 374 2.77 15.21 -2.39
C PHE A 374 1.87 16.30 -1.79
N GLY A 375 2.40 17.13 -0.89
CA GLY A 375 1.65 18.20 -0.22
C GLY A 375 1.71 19.57 -0.89
N THR A 376 2.37 19.73 -2.04
CA THR A 376 2.62 21.05 -2.67
C THR A 376 1.89 21.23 -4.00
N LEU A 377 0.86 20.43 -4.26
CA LEU A 377 0.13 20.45 -5.53
C LEU A 377 -0.94 21.53 -5.58
N ASP A 378 -1.21 22.02 -6.79
CA ASP A 378 -2.13 23.14 -7.02
C ASP A 378 -3.61 22.70 -6.92
N THR A 379 -4.29 23.19 -5.89
CA THR A 379 -5.73 22.96 -5.65
C THR A 379 -6.61 24.08 -6.17
N SER A 380 -6.06 25.23 -6.58
CA SER A 380 -6.85 26.44 -6.85
C SER A 380 -7.71 26.35 -8.11
N ARG A 381 -7.40 25.37 -8.97
CA ARG A 381 -8.08 25.14 -10.24
C ARG A 381 -9.20 24.11 -10.16
N PHE A 382 -9.44 23.53 -8.98
CA PHE A 382 -10.44 22.49 -8.80
C PHE A 382 -11.83 22.91 -9.30
N LYS A 383 -12.41 22.07 -10.13
CA LYS A 383 -13.75 22.19 -10.69
C LYS A 383 -14.62 21.08 -10.12
N ARG A 384 -15.65 21.47 -9.38
CA ARG A 384 -16.62 20.52 -8.83
C ARG A 384 -17.39 19.85 -9.98
N PRO A 385 -17.44 18.51 -10.06
CA PRO A 385 -18.21 17.83 -11.09
C PRO A 385 -19.71 17.99 -10.83
N TYR A 386 -20.48 18.06 -11.91
CA TYR A 386 -21.93 17.95 -11.84
C TYR A 386 -22.31 16.46 -11.75
N VAL A 387 -23.08 16.09 -10.73
CA VAL A 387 -23.66 14.76 -10.59
C VAL A 387 -25.17 14.93 -10.51
N GLN A 388 -25.90 14.32 -11.43
CA GLN A 388 -27.36 14.37 -11.41
C GLN A 388 -27.89 13.75 -10.09
N PRO A 389 -28.76 14.45 -9.36
CA PRO A 389 -29.33 13.94 -8.11
C PRO A 389 -30.05 12.61 -8.34
N GLU A 390 -29.88 11.64 -7.43
CA GLU A 390 -30.48 10.30 -7.54
C GLU A 390 -32.02 10.33 -7.56
N LYS A 391 -32.64 11.42 -7.08
CA LYS A 391 -34.10 11.65 -7.14
C LYS A 391 -34.64 11.67 -8.58
N ASP A 392 -33.85 12.09 -9.57
CA ASP A 392 -34.30 12.17 -10.97
C ASP A 392 -34.28 10.82 -11.69
N ARG A 393 -33.61 9.79 -11.14
CA ARG A 393 -33.60 8.43 -11.72
C ARG A 393 -34.83 7.60 -11.37
N LEU A 394 -35.55 7.95 -10.30
CA LEU A 394 -36.78 7.27 -9.87
C LEU A 394 -38.05 7.92 -10.42
N SER A 395 -37.97 9.13 -10.99
CA SER A 395 -39.03 9.71 -11.80
C SER A 395 -38.94 9.17 -13.22
N GLY A 396 -39.52 8.00 -13.45
CA GLY A 396 -39.76 7.44 -14.79
C GLY A 396 -40.76 8.28 -15.59
N GLN A 397 -40.48 9.57 -15.81
CA GLN A 397 -41.12 10.31 -16.89
C GLN A 397 -40.40 9.94 -18.17
N MET A 398 -41.00 8.96 -18.87
CA MET A 398 -40.87 8.82 -20.30
C MET A 398 -40.91 10.20 -20.94
N GLY A 399 -39.84 10.57 -21.63
CA GLY A 399 -39.83 11.71 -22.53
C GLY A 399 -40.82 11.44 -23.66
N LEU A 400 -42.07 11.86 -23.44
CA LEU A 400 -43.00 12.21 -24.50
C LEU A 400 -43.05 13.73 -24.48
N PHE A 401 -42.20 14.36 -25.29
CA PHE A 401 -42.49 15.53 -26.13
C PHE A 401 -41.30 15.76 -27.06
#